data_AF-A0A4Y1ZDX6-F1
#
_entry.id   AF-A0A4Y1ZDX6-F1
#
_cell.length_a   1.000
_cell.length_b   1.000
_cell.length_c   1.000
_cell.angle_alpha   90.00
_cell.angle_beta   90.00
_cell.angle_gamma   90.00
#
_symmetry.space_group_name_H-M   'P 1'
#
loop_
_entity.id
_entity.type
_entity.pdbx_description
1 polymer ?
#
loop_
_entity_poly.entity_id
_entity_poly.type
_entity_poly.pdbx_seq_one_letter_code
_entity_poly.pdbx_strand_id
1 'polypeptide(L)'
;MIQTIGRAARNANGRVIMYADHITDSMRMAMDETARRRKIQTEFNEAHHITPKTIQKAIPELIKATYEVEKKEDTGKKKKKENDEE
;
A
#
# COMPACT_ATOMS: atom_id res chain seq x y z
N MET A 1 4.97 1.32 15.34
CA MET A 1 4.20 2.11 14.34
C MET A 1 4.97 2.33 13.03
N ILE A 2 6.28 2.57 13.08
CA ILE A 2 7.13 2.80 11.88
C ILE A 2 7.01 1.68 10.84
N GLN A 3 7.04 0.41 11.25
CA GLN A 3 6.93 -0.73 10.34
C GLN A 3 5.62 -0.73 9.53
N THR A 4 4.49 -0.41 10.18
CA THR A 4 3.18 -0.31 9.54
C THR A 4 3.13 0.85 8.56
N ILE A 5 3.65 2.02 8.94
CA ILE A 5 3.76 3.20 8.06
C ILE A 5 4.60 2.87 6.82
N GLY A 6 5.71 2.14 7.00
CA GLY A 6 6.60 1.74 5.92
C GLY A 6 5.95 0.90 4.82
N ARG A 7 4.82 0.24 5.10
CA ARG A 7 4.08 -0.49 4.06
C ARG A 7 3.48 0.45 3.00
N ALA A 8 3.08 1.66 3.38
CA ALA A 8 2.53 2.66 2.47
C ALA A 8 3.62 3.36 1.62
N ALA A 9 4.89 3.31 2.04
CA ALA A 9 5.98 4.06 1.42
C ALA A 9 6.38 3.59 0.00
N ARG A 10 5.84 2.45 -0.48
CA ARG A 10 6.13 1.89 -1.82
C ARG A 10 5.25 2.47 -2.94
N ASN A 11 4.36 3.39 -2.61
CA ASN A 11 3.46 4.06 -3.56
C ASN A 11 3.69 5.57 -3.53
N ALA A 12 3.67 6.22 -4.71
CA ALA A 12 3.87 7.66 -4.82
C ALA A 12 2.82 8.47 -4.03
N ASN A 13 1.59 7.98 -3.94
CA ASN A 13 0.47 8.55 -3.19
C ASN A 13 0.22 7.84 -1.85
N GLY A 14 1.22 7.15 -1.31
CA GLY A 14 1.11 6.42 -0.06
C GLY A 14 0.69 7.33 1.10
N ARG A 15 -0.40 6.97 1.78
CA ARG A 15 -0.93 7.70 2.95
C ARG A 15 -1.23 6.75 4.09
N VAL A 16 -1.02 7.22 5.31
CA VAL A 16 -1.36 6.51 6.54
C VAL A 16 -2.33 7.37 7.33
N ILE A 17 -3.40 6.74 7.84
CA ILE A 17 -4.39 7.37 8.70
C ILE A 17 -4.33 6.64 10.04
N MET A 18 -4.14 7.38 11.13
CA MET A 18 -4.10 6.85 12.48
C MET A 18 -5.33 7.35 13.23
N TYR A 19 -6.24 6.43 13.56
CA TYR A 19 -7.41 6.74 14.37
C TYR A 19 -7.02 6.66 15.85
N ALA A 20 -7.13 7.78 16.56
CA ALA A 20 -6.88 7.87 17.99
C ALA A 20 -7.54 9.13 18.54
N ASP A 21 -7.97 9.09 19.80
CA ASP A 21 -8.53 10.27 20.48
C ASP A 21 -7.43 11.28 20.87
N HIS A 22 -6.22 10.77 21.17
CA HIS A 22 -5.08 11.57 21.59
C HIS A 22 -3.77 11.05 20.94
N ILE A 23 -2.78 11.93 20.82
CA ILE A 23 -1.45 11.58 20.31
C ILE A 23 -0.61 11.03 21.46
N THR A 24 -0.27 9.75 21.38
CA THR A 24 0.69 9.12 22.31
C THR A 24 2.14 9.46 21.94
N ASP A 25 3.08 9.30 22.87
CA ASP A 25 4.50 9.54 22.60
C ASP A 25 5.05 8.63 21.49
N SER A 26 4.57 7.38 21.42
CA SER A 26 4.91 6.45 20.33
C SER A 26 4.41 6.94 18.97
N MET A 27 3.22 7.55 18.92
CA MET A 27 2.72 8.18 17.70
C MET A 27 3.55 9.39 17.31
N ARG A 28 3.88 10.25 18.28
CA ARG A 28 4.70 11.44 18.07
C ARG A 28 6.06 11.08 17.49
N MET A 29 6.78 10.17 18.14
CA MET A 29 8.08 9.68 17.64
C MET A 29 7.99 9.09 16.23
N ALA A 30 6.93 8.32 15.94
CA ALA A 30 6.74 7.74 14.62
C ALA A 30 6.42 8.79 13.54
N MET A 31 5.61 9.80 13.87
CA MET A 31 5.29 10.93 12.99
C MET A 31 6.52 11.77 12.71
N ASP A 32 7.28 12.13 13.74
CA ASP A 32 8.47 12.98 13.63
C ASP A 32 9.55 12.29 12.79
N GLU A 33 9.81 11.00 13.02
CA GLU A 33 10.77 10.24 12.22
C GLU A 33 10.30 10.09 10.76
N THR A 34 8.99 9.93 10.53
CA THR A 34 8.43 9.87 9.17
C THR A 34 8.58 11.22 8.45
N ALA A 35 8.29 12.32 9.14
CA ALA A 35 8.42 13.68 8.60
C ALA A 35 9.88 14.02 8.29
N ARG A 36 10.81 13.69 9.21
CA ARG A 36 12.25 13.88 9.02
C ARG A 36 12.76 13.14 7.78
N ARG A 37 12.39 11.87 7.60
CA ARG A 37 12.75 11.08 6.42
C ARG A 37 12.16 11.66 5.14
N ARG A 38 10.89 12.07 5.16
CA ARG A 38 10.22 12.64 3.99
C ARG A 38 10.89 13.93 3.54
N LYS A 39 11.27 14.81 4.47
CA LYS A 39 11.98 16.06 4.17
C LYS A 39 13.29 15.80 3.41
N ILE A 40 14.15 14.93 3.94
CA ILE A 40 15.43 14.58 3.31
C ILE A 40 15.20 13.98 1.91
N GLN A 41 14.20 13.10 1.76
CA GLN A 41 13.87 12.50 0.47
C GLN A 41 13.38 13.54 -0.54
N THR A 42 12.56 14.50 -0.13
CA THR A 42 12.08 15.58 -0.99
C THR A 42 13.23 16.48 -1.42
N GLU A 43 14.08 16.92 -0.49
CA GLU A 43 15.26 17.75 -0.78
C GLU A 43 16.20 17.04 -1.77
N PHE A 44 16.46 15.74 -1.55
CA PHE A 44 17.25 14.93 -2.48
C PHE A 44 16.59 14.84 -3.86
N ASN A 45 15.28 14.59 -3.91
CA ASN A 45 14.56 14.50 -5.18
C ASN A 45 14.55 15.82 -5.95
N GLU A 46 14.41 16.95 -5.26
CA GLU A 46 14.48 18.29 -5.86
C GLU A 46 15.88 18.57 -6.41
N ALA A 47 16.92 18.33 -5.61
CA ALA A 47 18.31 18.53 -6.03
C ALA A 47 18.68 17.66 -7.26
N HIS A 48 18.14 16.45 -7.35
CA HIS A 48 18.43 15.50 -8.42
C HIS A 48 17.36 15.41 -9.51
N HIS A 49 16.33 16.26 -9.48
CA HIS A 49 15.22 16.28 -10.44
C HIS A 49 14.50 14.92 -10.58
N ILE A 50 14.40 14.18 -9.48
CA ILE A 50 13.76 12.85 -9.43
C ILE A 50 12.26 13.01 -9.18
N THR A 51 11.44 12.51 -10.11
CA THR A 51 9.99 12.40 -9.88
C THR A 51 9.65 11.06 -9.23
N PRO A 52 9.01 11.02 -8.05
CA PRO A 52 8.60 9.78 -7.40
C PRO A 52 7.65 8.95 -8.28
N LYS A 53 7.99 7.69 -8.52
CA LYS A 53 7.15 6.73 -9.27
C LYS A 53 6.86 5.51 -8.42
N THR A 54 5.65 4.98 -8.53
CA THR A 54 5.27 3.72 -7.86
C THR A 54 6.04 2.56 -8.47
N ILE A 55 6.56 1.68 -7.62
CA ILE A 55 7.33 0.51 -8.04
C ILE A 55 6.40 -0.50 -8.72
N GLN A 56 6.76 -0.92 -9.94
CA GLN A 56 6.13 -2.06 -10.62
C GLN A 56 6.94 -3.32 -10.31
N LYS A 57 6.35 -4.27 -9.58
CA LYS A 57 7.00 -5.55 -9.24
C LYS A 57 6.14 -6.71 -9.71
N ALA A 58 6.76 -7.66 -10.41
CA ALA A 58 6.09 -8.89 -10.83
C ALA A 58 5.73 -9.78 -9.62
N ILE A 59 4.57 -10.43 -9.68
CA ILE A 59 4.16 -11.42 -8.69
C ILE A 59 4.95 -12.72 -8.96
N PRO A 60 5.68 -13.25 -7.95
CA PRO A 60 6.37 -14.52 -8.09
C PRO A 60 5.44 -15.66 -8.49
N GLU A 61 5.92 -16.59 -9.32
CA GLU A 61 5.08 -17.64 -9.94
C GLU A 61 4.41 -18.56 -8.93
N LEU A 62 5.04 -18.80 -7.79
CA LEU A 62 4.47 -19.62 -6.70
C LEU A 62 3.13 -19.07 -6.18
N ILE A 63 2.90 -17.75 -6.28
CA ILE A 63 1.68 -17.07 -5.84
C ILE A 63 0.66 -16.97 -6.99
N LYS A 64 1.06 -17.15 -8.24
CA LYS A 64 0.14 -17.09 -9.39
C LYS A 64 -0.86 -18.23 -9.38
N ALA A 65 -0.44 -19.44 -8.97
CA ALA A 65 -1.30 -20.62 -8.96
C ALA A 65 -2.53 -20.44 -8.05
N THR A 66 -2.38 -19.80 -6.88
CA THR A 66 -3.51 -19.47 -6.00
C THR A 66 -4.36 -18.31 -6.54
N TYR A 67 -3.74 -17.31 -7.15
CA TYR A 67 -4.45 -16.15 -7.72
C TYR A 67 -5.34 -16.52 -8.93
N GLU A 68 -4.92 -17.47 -9.75
CA GLU A 68 -5.73 -17.99 -10.87
C GLU A 68 -6.92 -18.83 -10.41
N VAL A 69 -6.80 -19.52 -9.27
CA VAL A 69 -7.89 -20.27 -8.65
C VAL A 69 -8.94 -19.31 -8.09
N GLU A 70 -8.54 -18.28 -7.35
CA GLU A 70 -9.47 -17.26 -6.80
C GLU A 70 -10.22 -16.49 -7.91
N LYS A 71 -9.55 -16.12 -9.01
CA LYS A 71 -10.22 -15.47 -10.15
C LYS A 71 -11.27 -16.35 -10.81
N LYS A 72 -11.00 -17.66 -10.93
CA LYS A 72 -11.97 -18.62 -11.48
C LYS A 72 -13.19 -18.75 -10.57
N GLU A 73 -13.00 -18.78 -9.24
CA GLU A 73 -14.11 -18.85 -8.29
C GLU A 73 -15.01 -17.62 -8.30
N ASP A 74 -14.45 -16.41 -8.44
CA ASP A 74 -15.23 -15.17 -8.47
C ASP A 74 -16.07 -15.06 -9.76
N THR A 75 -15.53 -15.52 -10.90
CA THR A 75 -16.31 -15.63 -12.15
C THR A 75 -17.37 -16.74 -12.12
N GLY A 76 -17.13 -17.82 -11.38
CA GLY A 76 -18.08 -18.92 -11.23
C GLY A 76 -19.28 -18.58 -10.33
N LYS A 77 -19.07 -17.78 -9.27
CA LYS A 77 -20.15 -17.29 -8.39
C LYS A 77 -21.08 -16.31 -9.10
N LYS A 78 -20.57 -15.47 -10.01
CA LYS A 78 -21.42 -14.57 -10.82
C LYS A 78 -22.35 -15.34 -11.77
N LYS A 79 -21.82 -16.34 -12.49
CA LYS A 79 -22.62 -17.17 -13.40
C LYS A 79 -23.71 -18.00 -12.70
N LYS A 80 -23.47 -18.45 -11.46
CA LYS A 80 -24.48 -19.19 -10.69
C LYS A 80 -25.65 -18.30 -10.24
N LYS A 81 -25.39 -17.05 -9.87
CA LYS A 81 -26.44 -16.10 -9.48
C LYS A 81 -27.34 -15.69 -10.65
N GLU A 82 -26.79 -15.51 -11.85
CA GLU A 82 -27.59 -15.18 -13.04
C GLU A 82 -28.53 -16.31 -13.47
N ASN A 83 -28.16 -17.58 -13.25
CA ASN A 83 -28.98 -18.74 -13.63
C ASN A 83 -30.04 -19.14 -12.58
N ASP A 84 -29.95 -18.64 -11.34
CA ASP A 84 -30.93 -18.91 -10.27
C ASP A 84 -32.03 -17.82 -10.19
N GLU A 85 -31.91 -16.74 -10.98
CA GLU A 85 -32.87 -15.62 -11.06
C GLU A 85 -33.79 -15.66 -12.31
N GLU A 86 -33.73 -16.73 -13.12
CA GLU A 86 -34.58 -16.95 -14.31
C GLU A 86 -35.57 -18.12 -14.14
#